data_AF-A0A973PZG0-F1
#
_entry.id   AF-A0A973PZG0-F1
#
_cell.length_a   1.000
_cell.length_b   1.000
_cell.length_c   1.000
_cell.angle_alpha   90.00
_cell.angle_beta   90.00
_cell.angle_gamma   90.00
#
_symmetry.space_group_name_H-M   'P 1'
#
loop_
_entity.id
_entity.type
_entity.pdbx_description
1 polymer ?
#
loop_
_entity_poly.entity_id
_entity_poly.type
_entity_poly.pdbx_seq_one_letter_code
_entity_poly.pdbx_strand_id
1 'polypeptide(L)'
;RAIAALKERHDFWLHVDAAFGGFAALSPSYAALVDGLDAADSVCVDLHKWLNVPYDAAVQFTRRRDLQVAVFHNASPYLGLPVGEPDFVHLTPENSRRLRALPAWFSLVAYGREGHREIVERNVALARELGERIAGLDGLRLLAPVRLNVVCFTLAEEPTQDRVGSLAHALAETGEVFVTPTVYDGTPGLRAAFSNWRTSAQDVERIVGALRRVLEPS
;
A
#
# COMPACT_ATOMS: atom_id res chain seq x y z
N ARG A 1 10.98 -15.16 1.01
CA ARG A 1 11.62 -16.48 1.29
C ARG A 1 13.02 -16.39 1.91
N ALA A 2 14.01 -15.70 1.32
CA ALA A 2 15.38 -15.68 1.85
C ALA A 2 15.50 -15.22 3.32
N ILE A 3 14.74 -14.19 3.71
CA ILE A 3 14.67 -13.75 5.11
C ILE A 3 14.12 -14.85 6.03
N ALA A 4 13.05 -15.54 5.62
CA ALA A 4 12.48 -16.64 6.39
C ALA A 4 13.46 -17.82 6.57
N ALA A 5 14.30 -18.11 5.56
CA ALA A 5 15.32 -19.15 5.65
C ALA A 5 16.39 -18.85 6.74
N LEU A 6 16.56 -17.59 7.14
CA LEU A 6 17.45 -17.25 8.26
C LEU A 6 16.98 -17.86 9.58
N LYS A 7 15.71 -18.24 9.71
CA LYS A 7 15.17 -18.88 10.92
C LYS A 7 15.80 -20.24 11.22
N GLU A 8 16.40 -20.89 10.22
CA GLU A 8 17.16 -22.13 10.40
C GLU A 8 18.46 -21.91 11.21
N ARG A 9 18.97 -20.67 11.24
CA ARG A 9 20.25 -20.30 11.86
C ARG A 9 20.10 -19.33 13.03
N HIS A 10 19.01 -18.57 13.05
CA HIS A 10 18.76 -17.53 14.03
C HIS A 10 17.34 -17.65 14.57
N ASP A 11 17.19 -17.63 15.88
CA ASP A 11 15.86 -17.57 16.50
C ASP A 11 15.38 -16.10 16.50
N PHE A 12 14.40 -15.80 15.65
CA PHE A 12 13.77 -14.48 15.60
C PHE A 12 12.31 -14.56 15.14
N TRP A 13 11.55 -13.56 15.54
CA TRP A 13 10.20 -13.33 15.05
C TRP A 13 10.22 -12.65 13.68
N LEU A 14 9.64 -13.29 12.67
CA LEU A 14 9.44 -12.70 11.36
C LEU A 14 8.03 -12.14 11.24
N HIS A 15 7.90 -10.81 11.39
CA HIS A 15 6.71 -10.09 10.99
C HIS A 15 6.86 -9.59 9.54
N VAL A 16 5.85 -9.78 8.70
CA VAL A 16 5.78 -9.14 7.39
C VAL A 16 4.70 -8.06 7.39
N ASP A 17 5.14 -6.81 7.24
CA ASP A 17 4.25 -5.71 6.92
C ASP A 17 3.86 -5.81 5.43
N ALA A 18 2.66 -6.31 5.19
CA ALA A 18 2.04 -6.39 3.88
C ALA A 18 0.91 -5.36 3.74
N ALA A 19 0.96 -4.27 4.50
CA ALA A 19 -0.09 -3.26 4.61
C ALA A 19 -0.67 -2.84 3.26
N PHE A 20 0.22 -2.58 2.29
CA PHE A 20 -0.17 -2.28 0.92
C PHE A 20 0.07 -3.46 -0.03
N GLY A 21 1.29 -4.00 -0.04
CA GLY A 21 1.73 -4.97 -1.04
C GLY A 21 1.01 -6.33 -0.99
N GLY A 22 0.37 -6.69 0.13
CA GLY A 22 -0.29 -7.98 0.31
C GLY A 22 -1.38 -8.28 -0.74
N PHE A 23 -2.03 -7.24 -1.28
CA PHE A 23 -3.06 -7.38 -2.30
C PHE A 23 -2.53 -7.86 -3.66
N ALA A 24 -1.21 -7.83 -3.89
CA ALA A 24 -0.60 -8.45 -5.06
C ALA A 24 -0.93 -9.96 -5.17
N ALA A 25 -1.21 -10.62 -4.04
CA ALA A 25 -1.65 -12.02 -3.99
C ALA A 25 -2.97 -12.30 -4.74
N LEU A 26 -3.79 -11.27 -5.02
CA LEU A 26 -5.06 -11.42 -5.73
C LEU A 26 -4.88 -11.69 -7.23
N SER A 27 -3.76 -11.24 -7.80
CA SER A 27 -3.46 -11.35 -9.22
C SER A 27 -2.44 -12.46 -9.48
N PRO A 28 -2.74 -13.44 -10.35
CA PRO A 28 -1.77 -14.46 -10.75
C PRO A 28 -0.46 -13.86 -11.32
N SER A 29 -0.54 -12.73 -12.01
CA SER A 29 0.62 -12.05 -12.61
C SER A 29 1.55 -11.41 -11.59
N TYR A 30 1.07 -11.11 -10.38
CA TYR A 30 1.82 -10.40 -9.33
C TYR A 30 2.00 -11.21 -8.03
N ALA A 31 1.32 -12.35 -7.88
CA ALA A 31 1.36 -13.15 -6.66
C ALA A 31 2.78 -13.58 -6.27
N ALA A 32 3.68 -13.78 -7.24
CA ALA A 32 5.07 -14.11 -6.99
C ALA A 32 5.83 -13.03 -6.18
N LEU A 33 5.39 -11.77 -6.21
CA LEU A 33 6.01 -10.67 -5.45
C LEU A 33 5.82 -10.82 -3.93
N VAL A 34 4.81 -11.58 -3.52
CA VAL A 34 4.46 -11.83 -2.11
C VAL A 34 4.59 -13.31 -1.76
N ASP A 35 5.35 -14.06 -2.56
CA ASP A 35 5.61 -15.47 -2.31
C ASP A 35 6.43 -15.66 -1.02
N GLY A 36 5.93 -16.55 -0.16
CA GLY A 36 6.46 -16.80 1.17
C GLY A 36 5.93 -15.89 2.27
N LEU A 37 4.84 -15.12 2.05
CA LEU A 37 4.10 -14.46 3.14
C LEU A 37 3.67 -15.46 4.22
N ASP A 38 3.26 -16.64 3.79
CA ASP A 38 2.93 -17.76 4.63
C ASP A 38 4.15 -18.33 5.37
N ALA A 39 5.38 -17.84 5.22
CA ALA A 39 6.51 -18.23 6.07
C ALA A 39 6.65 -17.35 7.32
N ALA A 40 5.91 -16.24 7.42
CA ALA A 40 6.02 -15.26 8.50
C ALA A 40 5.28 -15.69 9.78
N ASP A 41 5.80 -15.36 10.96
CA ASP A 41 5.11 -15.61 12.23
C ASP A 41 3.85 -14.75 12.37
N SER A 42 3.89 -13.54 11.80
CA SER A 42 2.73 -12.68 11.62
C SER A 42 2.77 -11.85 10.35
N VAL A 43 1.59 -11.46 9.88
CA VAL A 43 1.39 -10.60 8.72
C VAL A 43 0.32 -9.57 9.03
N CYS A 44 0.52 -8.31 8.62
CA CYS A 44 -0.55 -7.31 8.62
C CYS A 44 -0.89 -6.86 7.19
N VAL A 45 -2.16 -6.47 6.98
CA VAL A 45 -2.65 -5.89 5.72
C VAL A 45 -3.64 -4.77 6.04
N ASP A 46 -3.52 -3.62 5.38
CA ASP A 46 -4.43 -2.49 5.58
C ASP A 46 -5.54 -2.50 4.54
N LEU A 47 -6.74 -2.83 4.98
CA LEU A 47 -7.92 -2.85 4.12
C LEU A 47 -8.29 -1.46 3.61
N HIS A 48 -7.94 -0.42 4.37
CA HIS A 48 -8.17 0.96 3.98
C HIS A 48 -7.22 1.49 2.90
N LYS A 49 -6.27 0.65 2.46
CA LYS A 49 -5.40 0.96 1.33
C LYS A 49 -6.03 0.41 0.05
N TRP A 50 -5.51 -0.70 -0.48
CA TRP A 50 -5.88 -1.16 -1.81
C TRP A 50 -7.22 -1.90 -1.87
N LEU A 51 -7.77 -2.34 -0.72
CA LEU A 51 -9.12 -2.90 -0.65
C LEU A 51 -10.22 -1.82 -0.62
N ASN A 52 -9.85 -0.53 -0.54
CA ASN A 52 -10.77 0.62 -0.58
C ASN A 52 -11.85 0.59 0.53
N VAL A 53 -11.53 0.03 1.70
CA VAL A 53 -12.39 0.13 2.90
C VAL A 53 -12.17 1.50 3.57
N PRO A 54 -13.19 2.17 4.13
CA PRO A 54 -12.97 3.44 4.84
C PRO A 54 -12.01 3.30 6.03
N TYR A 55 -11.27 4.37 6.33
CA TYR A 55 -10.40 4.43 7.50
C TYR A 55 -11.21 4.36 8.82
N ASP A 56 -10.69 3.75 9.87
CA ASP A 56 -9.52 2.87 9.95
C ASP A 56 -9.91 1.39 9.73
N ALA A 57 -9.11 0.65 8.94
CA ALA A 57 -9.37 -0.78 8.71
C ALA A 57 -8.11 -1.56 8.35
N ALA A 58 -7.72 -2.50 9.20
CA ALA A 58 -6.56 -3.38 8.99
C ALA A 58 -6.85 -4.77 9.56
N VAL A 59 -6.12 -5.77 9.07
CA VAL A 59 -6.14 -7.14 9.58
C VAL A 59 -4.73 -7.57 9.93
N GLN A 60 -4.63 -8.36 10.99
CA GLN A 60 -3.40 -8.95 11.49
C GLN A 60 -3.63 -10.46 11.61
N PHE A 61 -2.73 -11.24 11.03
CA PHE A 61 -2.68 -12.69 11.14
C PHE A 61 -1.45 -13.08 11.95
N THR A 62 -1.59 -14.02 12.88
CA THR A 62 -0.47 -14.55 13.66
C THR A 62 -0.60 -16.06 13.80
N ARG A 63 0.54 -16.75 13.81
CA ARG A 63 0.63 -18.18 14.14
C ARG A 63 0.55 -18.45 15.63
N ARG A 64 0.83 -17.44 16.45
CA ARG A 64 0.93 -17.55 17.90
C ARG A 64 -0.18 -16.76 18.58
N ARG A 65 -1.41 -17.26 18.45
CA ARG A 65 -2.58 -16.70 19.15
C ARG A 65 -2.38 -16.78 20.67
N ASP A 66 -1.67 -17.79 21.16
CA ASP A 66 -1.27 -17.94 22.55
C ASP A 66 -0.44 -16.74 23.05
N LEU A 67 0.53 -16.28 22.26
CA LEU A 67 1.31 -15.08 22.60
C LEU A 67 0.46 -13.82 22.51
N GLN A 68 -0.42 -13.71 21.52
CA GLN A 68 -1.33 -12.58 21.40
C GLN A 68 -2.24 -12.45 22.63
N VAL A 69 -2.79 -13.58 23.11
CA VAL A 69 -3.55 -13.62 24.36
C VAL A 69 -2.67 -13.27 25.55
N ALA A 70 -1.50 -13.88 25.69
CA ALA A 70 -0.62 -13.63 26.84
C ALA A 70 -0.22 -12.15 26.97
N VAL A 71 -0.01 -11.47 25.85
CA VAL A 71 0.39 -10.06 25.80
C VAL A 71 -0.80 -9.12 26.02
N PHE A 72 -1.94 -9.37 25.39
CA PHE A 72 -3.11 -8.48 25.45
C PHE A 72 -4.17 -8.93 26.44
N HIS A 73 -3.87 -9.92 27.27
CA HIS A 73 -4.81 -10.40 28.28
C HIS A 73 -5.22 -9.25 29.19
N ASN A 74 -6.48 -8.88 29.04
CA ASN A 74 -7.11 -7.87 29.88
C ASN A 74 -7.65 -8.50 31.17
N ALA A 75 -6.92 -8.30 32.26
CA ALA A 75 -7.30 -8.78 33.57
C ALA A 75 -8.18 -7.75 34.26
N SER A 76 -9.49 -7.96 34.23
CA SER A 76 -10.44 -7.21 35.04
C SER A 76 -11.45 -8.17 35.69
N PRO A 77 -11.88 -7.96 36.95
CA PRO A 77 -12.79 -8.87 37.66
C PRO A 77 -14.13 -9.12 36.95
N TYR A 78 -14.56 -8.20 36.08
CA TYR A 78 -15.79 -8.32 35.30
C TYR A 78 -15.58 -8.96 33.92
N LEU A 79 -14.33 -9.19 33.49
CA LEU A 79 -14.02 -9.88 32.25
C LEU A 79 -13.80 -11.37 32.53
N GLY A 80 -14.36 -12.22 31.67
CA GLY A 80 -14.12 -13.66 31.74
C GLY A 80 -12.65 -14.01 31.50
N LEU A 81 -12.24 -15.20 31.94
CA LEU A 81 -10.93 -15.73 31.57
C LEU A 81 -10.92 -16.10 30.08
N PRO A 82 -9.80 -15.90 29.35
CA PRO A 82 -9.67 -16.27 27.94
C PRO A 82 -9.57 -17.79 27.78
N VAL A 83 -10.69 -18.50 27.92
CA VAL A 83 -10.80 -19.97 27.77
C VAL A 83 -11.45 -20.30 26.44
N GLY A 84 -10.87 -21.25 25.68
CA GLY A 84 -11.40 -21.67 24.38
C GLY A 84 -11.12 -20.64 23.30
N GLU A 85 -12.16 -20.00 22.76
CA GLU A 85 -12.03 -18.90 21.80
C GLU A 85 -12.06 -17.56 22.54
N PRO A 86 -10.91 -16.92 22.80
CA PRO A 86 -10.86 -15.67 23.54
C PRO A 86 -11.59 -14.56 22.79
N ASP A 87 -12.38 -13.80 23.54
CA ASP A 87 -12.98 -12.54 23.09
C ASP A 87 -11.90 -11.58 22.59
N PHE A 88 -12.27 -10.73 21.62
CA PHE A 88 -11.34 -9.81 20.98
C PHE A 88 -10.64 -8.83 21.94
N VAL A 89 -11.25 -8.56 23.10
CA VAL A 89 -10.66 -7.71 24.17
C VAL A 89 -9.34 -8.29 24.72
N HIS A 90 -9.13 -9.59 24.61
CA HIS A 90 -7.89 -10.26 25.01
C HIS A 90 -6.89 -10.40 23.86
N LEU A 91 -7.20 -9.87 22.68
CA LEU A 91 -6.41 -10.08 21.46
C LEU A 91 -5.82 -8.80 20.89
N THR A 92 -6.23 -7.62 21.37
CA THR A 92 -5.67 -6.34 20.94
C THR A 92 -5.61 -5.36 22.11
N PRO A 93 -4.88 -4.24 21.99
CA PRO A 93 -4.80 -3.23 23.05
C PRO A 93 -6.12 -2.54 23.42
N GLU A 94 -7.14 -2.63 22.56
CA GLU A 94 -8.41 -1.90 22.73
C GLU A 94 -9.40 -2.68 23.61
N ASN A 95 -10.04 -2.00 24.57
CA ASN A 95 -11.24 -2.50 25.22
C ASN A 95 -12.45 -2.35 24.27
N SER A 96 -13.11 -1.21 24.36
CA SER A 96 -14.17 -0.79 23.45
C SER A 96 -13.60 -0.60 22.05
N ARG A 97 -14.28 -1.15 21.05
CA ARG A 97 -13.86 -1.07 19.65
C ARG A 97 -15.05 -0.91 18.72
N ARG A 98 -14.81 -0.27 17.58
CA ARG A 98 -15.80 -0.15 16.50
C ARG A 98 -15.99 -1.49 15.81
N LEU A 99 -17.15 -1.70 15.19
CA LEU A 99 -17.40 -2.85 14.33
C LEU A 99 -16.70 -2.69 12.96
N ARG A 100 -15.37 -2.63 12.96
CA ARG A 100 -14.53 -2.45 11.75
C ARG A 100 -14.72 -3.58 10.74
N ALA A 101 -15.18 -4.75 11.21
CA ALA A 101 -15.50 -5.90 10.36
C ALA A 101 -16.69 -5.64 9.41
N LEU A 102 -17.64 -4.77 9.77
CA LEU A 102 -18.84 -4.55 8.95
C LEU A 102 -18.54 -3.92 7.57
N PRO A 103 -17.84 -2.77 7.46
CA PRO A 103 -17.51 -2.20 6.15
C PRO A 103 -16.55 -3.09 5.35
N ALA A 104 -15.65 -3.82 6.02
CA ALA A 104 -14.79 -4.81 5.37
C ALA A 104 -15.62 -5.95 4.76
N TRP A 105 -16.57 -6.50 5.52
CA TRP A 105 -17.46 -7.56 5.05
C TRP A 105 -18.32 -7.12 3.86
N PHE A 106 -18.95 -5.94 3.92
CA PHE A 106 -19.72 -5.41 2.79
C PHE A 106 -18.86 -5.22 1.54
N SER A 107 -17.63 -4.74 1.68
CA SER A 107 -16.71 -4.58 0.54
C SER A 107 -16.39 -5.93 -0.10
N LEU A 108 -16.04 -6.93 0.72
CA LEU A 108 -15.75 -8.28 0.24
C LEU A 108 -16.94 -8.94 -0.45
N VAL A 109 -18.15 -8.77 0.10
CA VAL A 109 -19.39 -9.32 -0.49
C VAL A 109 -19.77 -8.60 -1.79
N ALA A 110 -19.63 -7.27 -1.83
CA ALA A 110 -20.02 -6.48 -2.99
C ALA A 110 -19.13 -6.71 -4.22
N TYR A 111 -17.81 -6.81 -4.01
CA TYR A 111 -16.84 -6.88 -5.12
C TYR A 111 -16.27 -8.28 -5.35
N GLY A 112 -16.27 -9.13 -4.31
CA GLY A 112 -15.66 -10.45 -4.38
C GLY A 112 -14.16 -10.43 -4.68
N ARG A 113 -13.59 -11.62 -4.88
CA ARG A 113 -12.17 -11.77 -5.22
C ARG A 113 -11.87 -11.15 -6.60
N GLU A 114 -12.76 -11.35 -7.57
CA GLU A 114 -12.59 -10.91 -8.95
C GLU A 114 -12.60 -9.39 -9.08
N GLY A 115 -13.52 -8.70 -8.40
CA GLY A 115 -13.56 -7.23 -8.42
C GLY A 115 -12.32 -6.60 -7.79
N HIS A 116 -11.85 -7.14 -6.67
CA HIS A 116 -10.61 -6.64 -6.07
C HIS A 116 -9.37 -6.99 -6.89
N ARG A 117 -9.34 -8.14 -7.58
CA ARG A 117 -8.28 -8.47 -8.54
C ARG A 117 -8.25 -7.46 -9.68
N GLU A 118 -9.40 -7.13 -10.26
CA GLU A 118 -9.51 -6.13 -11.33
C GLU A 118 -8.91 -4.78 -10.89
N ILE A 119 -9.27 -4.30 -9.69
CA ILE A 119 -8.75 -3.02 -9.16
C ILE A 119 -7.21 -3.07 -9.03
N VAL A 120 -6.66 -4.18 -8.52
CA VAL A 120 -5.21 -4.36 -8.39
C VAL A 120 -4.55 -4.34 -9.76
N GLU A 121 -5.02 -5.16 -10.70
CA GLU A 121 -4.41 -5.31 -12.02
C GLU A 121 -4.50 -4.01 -12.84
N ARG A 122 -5.66 -3.33 -12.82
CA ARG A 122 -5.82 -2.03 -13.48
C ARG A 122 -4.89 -0.99 -12.88
N ASN A 123 -4.80 -0.87 -11.55
CA ASN A 123 -3.91 0.12 -10.94
C ASN A 123 -2.44 -0.13 -11.26
N VAL A 124 -2.00 -1.39 -11.34
CA VAL A 124 -0.64 -1.72 -11.77
C VAL A 124 -0.43 -1.40 -13.26
N ALA A 125 -1.40 -1.72 -14.12
CA ALA A 125 -1.33 -1.39 -15.55
C ALA A 125 -1.23 0.13 -15.79
N LEU A 126 -2.08 0.92 -15.13
CA LEU A 126 -2.07 2.38 -15.23
C LEU A 126 -0.78 3.00 -14.68
N ALA A 127 -0.24 2.46 -13.58
CA ALA A 127 1.04 2.91 -13.07
C ALA A 127 2.18 2.63 -14.05
N ARG A 128 2.19 1.45 -14.70
CA ARG A 128 3.18 1.12 -15.74
C ARG A 128 3.07 2.04 -16.94
N GLU A 129 1.86 2.25 -17.44
CA GLU A 129 1.57 3.18 -18.53
C GLU A 129 2.08 4.59 -18.19
N LEU A 130 1.76 5.11 -17.01
CA LEU A 130 2.29 6.41 -16.56
C LEU A 130 3.82 6.41 -16.52
N GLY A 131 4.43 5.33 -16.02
CA GLY A 131 5.88 5.19 -15.99
C GLY A 131 6.53 5.27 -17.37
N GLU A 132 5.99 4.55 -18.35
CA GLU A 132 6.43 4.58 -19.75
C GLU A 132 6.27 5.97 -20.36
N ARG A 133 5.12 6.62 -20.10
CA ARG A 133 4.85 7.98 -20.57
C ARG A 133 5.81 9.00 -19.98
N ILE A 134 6.11 8.92 -18.68
CA ILE A 134 7.08 9.78 -18.01
C ILE A 134 8.50 9.56 -18.55
N ALA A 135 8.88 8.32 -18.82
CA ALA A 135 10.21 8.01 -19.38
C ALA A 135 10.40 8.61 -20.79
N GLY A 136 9.32 8.90 -21.51
CA GLY A 136 9.34 9.59 -22.80
C GLY A 136 9.10 11.11 -22.73
N LEU A 137 9.01 11.72 -21.54
CA LEU A 137 8.89 13.17 -21.39
C LEU A 137 10.27 13.80 -21.17
N ASP A 138 10.60 14.80 -21.98
CA ASP A 138 11.77 15.63 -21.75
C ASP A 138 11.66 16.35 -20.39
N GLY A 139 12.79 16.46 -19.69
CA GLY A 139 12.85 17.09 -18.37
C GLY A 139 12.46 16.21 -17.19
N LEU A 140 11.98 14.97 -17.41
CA LEU A 140 11.72 14.00 -16.34
C LEU A 140 12.48 12.69 -16.54
N ARG A 141 12.62 11.94 -15.45
CA ARG A 141 13.09 10.56 -15.48
C ARG A 141 12.49 9.74 -14.34
N LEU A 142 12.42 8.43 -14.51
CA LEU A 142 12.08 7.52 -13.42
C LEU A 142 13.22 7.42 -12.41
N LEU A 143 12.87 7.28 -11.13
CA LEU A 143 13.82 6.98 -10.06
C LEU A 143 14.04 5.47 -9.90
N ALA A 144 13.02 4.67 -10.23
CA ALA A 144 13.06 3.22 -10.14
C ALA A 144 12.09 2.60 -11.16
N PRO A 145 12.29 1.32 -11.54
CA PRO A 145 11.32 0.59 -12.36
C PRO A 145 9.94 0.52 -11.70
N VAL A 146 8.88 0.67 -12.48
CA VAL A 146 7.49 0.53 -11.98
C VAL A 146 7.14 -0.95 -11.83
N ARG A 147 7.26 -1.46 -10.59
CA ARG A 147 7.05 -2.87 -10.28
C ARG A 147 5.60 -3.21 -9.90
N LEU A 148 4.88 -2.23 -9.36
CA LEU A 148 3.53 -2.39 -8.82
C LEU A 148 2.72 -1.13 -9.21
N ASN A 149 2.01 -0.53 -8.27
CA ASN A 149 1.08 0.58 -8.48
C ASN A 149 1.67 1.97 -8.18
N VAL A 150 2.99 2.08 -7.98
CA VAL A 150 3.65 3.33 -7.59
C VAL A 150 4.69 3.71 -8.63
N VAL A 151 4.60 4.95 -9.11
CA VAL A 151 5.56 5.55 -10.03
C VAL A 151 6.37 6.58 -9.25
N CYS A 152 7.68 6.35 -9.15
CA CYS A 152 8.63 7.29 -8.56
C CYS A 152 9.43 7.94 -9.69
N PHE A 153 9.37 9.27 -9.78
CA PHE A 153 9.99 10.04 -10.85
C PHE A 153 10.54 11.36 -10.31
N THR A 154 11.41 12.00 -11.08
CA THR A 154 12.02 13.28 -10.72
C THR A 154 12.39 14.08 -11.95
N LEU A 155 12.90 15.29 -11.76
CA LEU A 155 13.49 16.10 -12.82
C LEU A 155 14.73 15.42 -13.39
N ALA A 156 14.88 15.44 -14.71
CA ALA A 156 16.02 14.83 -15.40
C ALA A 156 17.34 15.49 -14.98
N GLU A 157 17.32 16.81 -14.83
CA GLU A 157 18.49 17.63 -14.48
C GLU A 157 18.28 18.32 -13.13
N GLU A 158 19.34 18.32 -12.30
CA GLU A 158 19.41 18.98 -10.99
C GLU A 158 18.13 18.84 -10.13
N PRO A 159 17.73 17.61 -9.77
CA PRO A 159 16.53 17.36 -8.97
C PRO A 159 16.72 17.75 -7.50
N THR A 160 16.87 19.04 -7.21
CA THR A 160 16.94 19.53 -5.82
C THR A 160 15.58 19.43 -5.14
N GLN A 161 15.57 19.39 -3.80
CA GLN A 161 14.32 19.37 -3.02
C GLN A 161 13.40 20.54 -3.38
N ASP A 162 13.97 21.74 -3.53
CA ASP A 162 13.21 22.94 -3.87
C ASP A 162 12.58 22.83 -5.25
N ARG A 163 13.35 22.41 -6.27
CA ARG A 163 12.83 22.27 -7.65
C ARG A 163 11.76 21.19 -7.77
N VAL A 164 11.97 20.05 -7.13
CA VAL A 164 10.98 18.97 -7.06
C VAL A 164 9.73 19.42 -6.31
N GLY A 165 9.89 20.17 -5.22
CA GLY A 165 8.80 20.77 -4.46
C GLY A 165 7.99 21.77 -5.29
N SER A 166 8.66 22.65 -6.06
CA SER A 166 8.01 23.58 -6.98
C SER A 166 7.22 22.85 -8.07
N LEU A 167 7.76 21.77 -8.65
CA LEU A 167 7.03 20.93 -9.61
C LEU A 167 5.76 20.33 -8.97
N ALA A 168 5.87 19.76 -7.76
CA ALA A 168 4.72 19.23 -7.04
C ALA A 168 3.67 20.30 -6.76
N HIS A 169 4.10 21.50 -6.37
CA HIS A 169 3.22 22.63 -6.09
C HIS A 169 2.47 23.07 -7.35
N ALA A 170 3.19 23.30 -8.46
CA ALA A 170 2.59 23.69 -9.73
C ALA A 170 1.60 22.65 -10.25
N LEU A 171 1.89 21.35 -10.09
CA LEU A 171 0.93 20.28 -10.40
C LEU A 171 -0.33 20.37 -9.53
N ALA A 172 -0.19 20.60 -8.22
CA ALA A 172 -1.32 20.73 -7.31
C ALA A 172 -2.18 21.98 -7.60
N GLU A 173 -1.56 23.09 -8.01
CA GLU A 173 -2.26 24.33 -8.40
C GLU A 173 -3.17 24.17 -9.62
N THR A 174 -2.92 23.16 -10.47
CA THR A 174 -3.85 22.81 -11.57
C THR A 174 -5.21 22.34 -11.05
N GLY A 175 -5.28 21.82 -9.81
CA GLY A 175 -6.45 21.15 -9.26
C GLY A 175 -6.76 19.78 -9.85
N GLU A 176 -5.96 19.29 -10.80
CA GLU A 176 -6.18 18.02 -11.52
C GLU A 176 -5.35 16.86 -10.97
N VAL A 177 -4.13 17.14 -10.46
CA VAL A 177 -3.16 16.12 -10.08
C VAL A 177 -2.61 16.40 -8.69
N PHE A 178 -2.61 15.38 -7.84
CA PHE A 178 -1.93 15.41 -6.56
C PHE A 178 -0.90 14.28 -6.48
N VAL A 179 0.36 14.67 -6.31
CA VAL A 179 1.50 13.77 -6.12
C VAL A 179 2.23 14.13 -4.83
N THR A 180 2.89 13.14 -4.22
CA THR A 180 3.57 13.33 -2.92
C THR A 180 5.08 13.24 -3.08
N PRO A 181 5.87 14.00 -2.30
CA PRO A 181 7.32 13.95 -2.38
C PRO A 181 7.89 12.62 -1.85
N THR A 182 9.08 12.26 -2.30
CA THR A 182 9.88 11.14 -1.82
C THR A 182 11.37 11.43 -2.01
N VAL A 183 12.22 10.62 -1.38
CA VAL A 183 13.67 10.61 -1.62
C VAL A 183 14.07 9.17 -1.89
N TYR A 184 14.67 8.92 -3.04
CA TYR A 184 15.14 7.60 -3.44
C TYR A 184 16.64 7.66 -3.73
N ASP A 185 17.41 6.86 -3.00
CA ASP A 185 18.88 6.80 -3.09
C ASP A 185 19.54 8.20 -3.08
N GLY A 186 19.15 9.00 -2.08
CA GLY A 186 19.61 10.39 -1.93
C GLY A 186 19.03 11.40 -2.94
N THR A 187 18.26 10.96 -3.94
CA THR A 187 17.67 11.81 -4.97
C THR A 187 16.24 12.21 -4.60
N PRO A 188 15.93 13.51 -4.44
CA PRO A 188 14.56 14.01 -4.30
C PRO A 188 13.69 13.66 -5.51
N GLY A 189 12.41 13.40 -5.29
CA GLY A 189 11.46 13.16 -6.37
C GLY A 189 10.00 13.13 -5.91
N LEU A 190 9.13 12.71 -6.81
CA LEU A 190 7.68 12.64 -6.64
C LEU A 190 7.18 11.20 -6.78
N ARG A 191 6.05 10.93 -6.13
CA ARG A 191 5.36 9.65 -6.12
C ARG A 191 3.91 9.83 -6.55
N ALA A 192 3.54 9.15 -7.65
CA ALA A 192 2.15 8.88 -8.01
C ALA A 192 1.78 7.45 -7.57
N ALA A 193 0.77 7.32 -6.70
CA ALA A 193 0.38 6.04 -6.12
C ALA A 193 -1.08 5.69 -6.48
N PHE A 194 -1.24 4.65 -7.31
CA PHE A 194 -2.54 4.22 -7.83
C PHE A 194 -3.18 3.22 -6.87
N SER A 195 -4.28 3.60 -6.24
CA SER A 195 -5.01 2.72 -5.29
C SER A 195 -6.52 2.90 -5.33
N ASN A 196 -6.99 4.07 -5.79
CA ASN A 196 -8.39 4.43 -5.86
C ASN A 196 -9.10 3.60 -6.93
N TRP A 197 -10.20 2.93 -6.53
CA TRP A 197 -11.02 2.11 -7.43
C TRP A 197 -11.60 2.88 -8.63
N ARG A 198 -11.64 4.22 -8.58
CA ARG A 198 -12.17 5.08 -9.66
C ARG A 198 -11.15 5.48 -10.73
N THR A 199 -9.85 5.27 -10.48
CA THR A 199 -8.78 5.76 -11.38
C THR A 199 -8.77 5.02 -12.71
N SER A 200 -8.80 5.76 -13.81
CA SER A 200 -8.93 5.22 -15.17
C SER A 200 -7.77 5.66 -16.07
N ALA A 201 -7.73 5.16 -17.31
CA ALA A 201 -6.78 5.61 -18.32
C ALA A 201 -6.89 7.12 -18.62
N GLN A 202 -8.10 7.68 -18.53
CA GLN A 202 -8.30 9.13 -18.69
C GLN A 202 -7.54 9.93 -17.61
N ASP A 203 -7.38 9.37 -16.42
CA ASP A 203 -6.63 10.04 -15.35
C ASP A 203 -5.11 10.00 -15.62
N VAL A 204 -4.60 8.95 -16.27
CA VAL A 204 -3.20 8.91 -16.75
C VAL A 204 -2.98 10.00 -17.80
N GLU A 205 -3.91 10.17 -18.75
CA GLU A 205 -3.84 11.26 -19.74
C GLU A 205 -3.85 12.65 -19.09
N ARG A 206 -4.69 12.85 -18.08
CA ARG A 206 -4.72 14.10 -17.30
C ARG A 206 -3.38 14.35 -16.60
N ILE A 207 -2.80 13.31 -15.97
CA ILE A 207 -1.51 13.42 -15.29
C ILE A 207 -0.42 13.83 -16.29
N VAL A 208 -0.32 13.14 -17.44
CA VAL A 208 0.69 13.44 -18.46
C VAL A 208 0.48 14.83 -19.06
N GLY A 209 -0.77 15.23 -19.31
CA GLY A 209 -1.10 16.57 -19.79
C GLY A 209 -0.70 17.67 -18.80
N ALA A 210 -0.98 17.48 -17.52
CA ALA A 210 -0.55 18.42 -16.47
C ALA A 210 0.97 18.51 -16.36
N LEU A 211 1.68 17.38 -16.40
CA LEU A 211 3.14 17.35 -16.39
C LEU A 211 3.73 18.13 -17.57
N ARG A 212 3.23 17.93 -18.79
CA ARG A 212 3.70 18.67 -19.98
C ARG A 212 3.52 20.17 -19.80
N ARG A 213 2.32 20.62 -19.43
CA ARG A 213 2.03 22.05 -19.24
C ARG A 213 2.90 22.72 -18.19
N VAL A 214 3.24 22.01 -17.11
CA VAL A 214 4.08 22.55 -16.02
C VAL A 214 5.57 22.54 -16.39
N LEU A 215 5.99 21.66 -17.31
CA LEU A 215 7.38 21.58 -17.79
C LEU A 215 7.66 22.50 -18.98
N GLU A 216 6.63 22.90 -19.73
CA GLU A 216 6.77 23.86 -20.81
C GLU A 216 7.26 25.21 -20.25
N PRO A 217 8.32 25.81 -20.82
CA PRO A 217 8.75 27.16 -20.45
C PRO A 217 7.64 28.15 -20.80
N SER A 218 7.25 29.00 -19.85
CA SER A 218 6.42 30.19 -20.09
C SER A 218 7.04 31.15 -21.10
#